data_AF-A0A434SPD4-F1
#
_entry.id   AF-A0A434SPD4-F1
#
_cell.length_a   1.000
_cell.length_b   1.000
_cell.length_c   1.000
_cell.angle_alpha   90.00
_cell.angle_beta   90.00
_cell.angle_gamma   90.00
#
_symmetry.space_group_name_H-M   'P 1'
#
loop_
_entity.id
_entity.type
_entity.pdbx_description
1 polymer ?
#
loop_
_entity_poly.entity_id
_entity_poly.type
_entity_poly.pdbx_seq_one_letter_code
_entity_poly.pdbx_strand_id
1 'polypeptide(L)'
;MRHMDRYPFFIAIILFLLAWILGLPMRAQSAPLKDIHCILVEDSGSGVTLYQEGVCDQRASPASILPKGLTRAAFLKDLPGLIK
;
A
#
# COMPACT_ATOMS: atom_id res chain seq x y z
N MET A 1 -14.63 -42.40 -24.51
CA MET A 1 -14.37 -41.32 -23.54
C MET A 1 -13.16 -41.66 -22.66
N ARG A 2 -11.93 -41.55 -23.19
CA ARG A 2 -10.66 -41.80 -22.44
C ARG A 2 -9.51 -40.86 -22.82
N HIS A 3 -9.82 -39.76 -23.51
CA HIS A 3 -8.81 -38.81 -24.02
C HIS A 3 -9.00 -37.38 -23.47
N MET A 4 -10.13 -37.10 -22.81
CA MET A 4 -10.49 -35.74 -22.37
C MET A 4 -9.90 -35.38 -20.99
N ASP A 5 -9.46 -36.38 -20.21
CA ASP A 5 -8.85 -36.19 -18.88
C ASP A 5 -7.33 -35.97 -18.91
N ARG A 6 -6.69 -36.13 -20.08
CA ARG A 6 -5.23 -35.97 -20.22
C ARG A 6 -4.80 -34.54 -20.49
N TYR A 7 -5.61 -33.78 -21.24
CA TYR A 7 -5.38 -32.36 -21.53
C TYR A 7 -5.34 -31.41 -20.31
N PRO A 8 -6.18 -31.55 -19.26
CA PRO A 8 -6.18 -30.58 -18.16
C PRO A 8 -4.83 -30.50 -17.44
N PHE A 9 -4.13 -31.63 -17.27
CA PHE A 9 -2.81 -31.65 -16.63
C PHE A 9 -1.75 -30.95 -17.47
N PHE A 10 -1.73 -31.17 -18.79
CA PHE A 10 -0.81 -30.48 -19.69
C PHE A 10 -1.08 -28.98 -19.74
N ILE A 11 -2.36 -28.58 -19.77
CA ILE A 11 -2.76 -27.17 -19.74
C ILE A 11 -2.27 -26.51 -18.44
N ALA A 12 -2.43 -27.17 -17.28
CA ALA A 12 -1.96 -26.63 -16.00
C ALA A 12 -0.44 -26.44 -15.97
N ILE A 13 0.33 -27.43 -16.47
CA ILE A 13 1.79 -27.34 -16.55
C ILE A 13 2.22 -26.21 -17.50
N ILE A 14 1.57 -26.10 -18.67
CA ILE A 14 1.86 -25.04 -19.65
C ILE A 14 1.58 -23.66 -19.05
N LEU A 15 0.43 -23.47 -18.39
CA LEU A 15 0.08 -22.20 -17.74
C LEU A 15 1.05 -21.84 -16.61
N PHE A 16 1.50 -22.82 -15.84
CA PHE A 16 2.49 -22.63 -14.78
C PHE A 16 3.84 -22.18 -15.34
N LEU A 17 4.34 -22.86 -16.39
CA LEU A 17 5.59 -22.49 -17.05
C LEU A 17 5.49 -21.10 -17.70
N LEU A 18 4.36 -20.79 -18.35
CA LEU A 18 4.11 -19.46 -18.92
C LEU A 18 4.13 -18.36 -17.85
N ALA A 19 3.48 -18.58 -16.71
CA ALA A 19 3.47 -17.62 -15.60
C ALA A 19 4.89 -17.39 -15.03
N TRP A 20 5.71 -18.45 -14.98
CA TRP A 20 7.11 -18.36 -14.54
C TRP A 20 8.00 -17.61 -15.54
N ILE A 21 7.86 -17.90 -16.84
CA ILE A 21 8.65 -17.24 -17.90
C ILE A 21 8.23 -15.77 -18.08
N LEU A 22 6.93 -15.46 -18.00
CA LEU A 22 6.45 -14.08 -18.01
C LEU A 22 6.85 -13.31 -16.76
N GLY A 23 7.37 -14.00 -15.74
CA GLY A 23 7.81 -13.39 -14.48
C GLY A 23 6.71 -12.51 -13.89
N LEU A 24 5.44 -12.95 -13.96
CA LEU A 24 4.29 -12.20 -13.48
C LEU A 24 4.59 -11.76 -12.04
N PRO A 25 4.93 -10.48 -11.82
CA PRO A 25 5.45 -10.07 -10.55
C PRO A 25 4.26 -10.00 -9.61
N MET A 26 4.01 -11.07 -8.85
CA MET A 26 3.37 -10.97 -7.54
C MET A 26 4.36 -10.30 -6.56
N ARG A 27 4.95 -9.19 -6.98
CA ARG A 27 5.50 -8.20 -6.10
C ARG A 27 4.35 -7.26 -5.89
N ALA A 28 3.72 -7.35 -4.71
CA ALA A 28 3.18 -6.16 -4.10
C ALA A 28 4.37 -5.20 -3.94
N GLN A 29 4.68 -4.44 -5.00
CA GLN A 29 5.62 -3.36 -4.90
C GLN A 29 4.95 -2.38 -3.96
N SER A 30 5.40 -2.40 -2.69
CA SER A 30 5.33 -1.23 -1.83
C SER A 30 5.67 -0.06 -2.73
N ALA A 31 4.75 0.88 -2.85
CA ALA A 31 4.89 2.05 -3.71
C ALA A 31 6.32 2.58 -3.63
N PRO A 32 6.94 2.94 -4.77
CA PRO A 32 8.35 3.31 -4.83
C PRO A 32 8.65 4.29 -3.69
N LEU A 33 9.65 3.96 -2.87
CA LEU A 33 10.11 4.81 -1.77
C LEU A 33 10.84 6.00 -2.40
N LYS A 34 10.06 6.91 -2.98
CA LYS A 34 10.53 8.23 -3.35
C LYS A 34 10.77 8.93 -2.03
N ASP A 35 12.01 9.36 -1.79
CA ASP A 35 12.37 10.10 -0.59
C ASP A 35 11.58 11.41 -0.58
N ILE A 36 10.52 11.46 0.24
CA ILE A 36 9.72 12.65 0.48
C ILE A 36 10.39 13.36 1.65
N HIS A 37 11.23 14.34 1.34
CA HIS A 37 11.78 15.27 2.33
C HIS A 37 10.89 16.51 2.37
N CYS A 38 10.11 16.63 3.43
CA CYS A 38 9.29 17.80 3.69
C CYS A 38 9.27 18.15 5.17
N ILE A 39 9.42 19.43 5.48
CA ILE A 39 9.32 19.96 6.86
C ILE A 39 8.14 20.92 6.88
N LEU A 40 7.19 20.69 7.78
CA LEU A 40 6.05 21.57 8.02
C LEU A 40 5.99 21.89 9.50
N VAL A 41 6.03 23.18 9.83
CA VAL A 41 5.82 23.69 11.19
C VAL A 41 4.59 24.58 11.15
N GLU A 42 3.56 24.15 11.86
CA GLU A 42 2.30 24.88 12.01
C GLU A 42 2.09 25.32 13.45
N ASP A 43 1.48 26.48 13.63
CA ASP A 43 1.02 26.92 14.93
C ASP A 43 -0.21 26.10 15.37
N SER A 44 -0.15 25.54 16.57
CA SER A 44 -1.21 24.67 17.12
C SER A 44 -2.53 25.40 17.39
N GLY A 45 -2.51 26.71 17.64
CA GLY A 45 -3.69 27.49 17.98
C GLY A 45 -4.40 28.10 16.77
N SER A 46 -3.63 28.70 15.86
CA SER A 46 -4.15 29.38 14.67
C SER A 46 -4.18 28.51 13.41
N GLY A 47 -3.43 27.40 13.38
CA GLY A 47 -3.27 26.57 12.18
C GLY A 47 -2.49 27.25 11.06
N VAL A 48 -1.80 28.37 11.36
CA VAL A 48 -0.99 29.08 10.38
C VAL A 48 0.34 28.35 10.20
N THR A 49 0.75 28.16 8.96
CA THR A 49 2.06 27.62 8.59
C THR A 49 3.15 28.62 8.94
N LEU A 50 3.97 28.31 9.94
CA LEU A 50 5.09 29.14 10.36
C LEU A 50 6.32 28.89 9.49
N TYR A 51 6.48 27.66 9.01
CA TYR A 51 7.62 27.27 8.18
C TYR A 51 7.27 26.06 7.31
N GLN A 52 7.66 26.10 6.04
CA GLN A 52 7.49 25.01 5.10
C GLN A 52 8.74 24.86 4.23
N GLU A 53 9.30 23.66 4.19
CA GLU A 53 10.39 23.28 3.29
C GLU A 53 9.95 22.09 2.44
N GLY A 54 9.97 22.27 1.12
CA GLY A 54 9.54 21.26 0.15
C GLY A 54 8.02 21.21 -0.07
N VAL A 55 7.57 20.17 -0.79
CA VAL A 55 6.15 19.95 -1.10
C VAL A 55 5.59 18.90 -0.15
N CYS A 56 4.83 19.34 0.85
CA CYS A 56 4.29 18.48 1.91
C CYS A 56 2.99 17.73 1.52
N ASP A 57 2.50 17.89 0.29
CA ASP A 57 1.21 17.33 -0.14
C ASP A 57 1.28 15.88 -0.62
N GLN A 58 2.48 15.28 -0.61
CA GLN A 58 2.67 13.92 -1.10
C GLN A 58 2.27 12.88 -0.05
N ARG A 59 1.29 12.04 -0.39
CA ARG A 59 0.81 10.99 0.51
C ARG A 59 1.77 9.80 0.54
N ALA A 60 2.27 9.48 1.73
CA ALA A 60 3.09 8.31 2.00
C ALA A 60 2.39 7.34 2.98
N SER A 61 2.83 6.09 3.00
CA SER A 61 2.40 5.15 4.04
C SER A 61 2.98 5.60 5.39
N PRO A 62 2.17 5.76 6.45
CA PRO A 62 2.61 6.31 7.73
C PRO A 62 3.56 5.39 8.53
N ALA A 63 4.00 4.25 7.98
CA ALA A 63 4.98 3.33 8.55
C ALA A 63 4.83 3.18 10.07
N SER A 64 5.83 3.58 10.85
CA SER A 64 5.85 3.53 12.32
C SER A 64 5.35 4.80 13.02
N ILE A 65 4.97 5.85 12.29
CA ILE A 65 4.29 7.03 12.85
C ILE A 65 2.92 6.59 13.38
N LEU A 66 2.33 5.59 12.72
CA LEU A 66 1.21 4.86 13.28
C LEU A 66 1.73 3.86 14.33
N PRO A 67 1.28 3.94 15.59
CA PRO A 67 1.59 2.91 16.58
C PRO A 67 1.05 1.55 16.11
N LYS A 68 1.81 0.49 16.41
CA LYS A 68 1.49 -0.92 16.09
C LYS A 68 0.13 -1.30 16.68
N GLY A 69 -0.94 -1.11 15.93
CA GLY A 69 -2.31 -1.35 16.40
C GLY A 69 -3.38 -0.67 15.55
N LEU A 70 -3.04 0.41 14.86
CA LEU A 70 -3.98 1.13 14.03
C LEU A 70 -4.02 0.55 12.60
N THR A 71 -4.50 -0.68 12.49
CA THR A 71 -4.89 -1.21 11.17
C THR A 71 -6.01 -0.33 10.60
N ARG A 72 -6.15 -0.25 9.26
CA ARG A 72 -7.23 0.53 8.62
C ARG A 72 -8.62 0.26 9.22
N ALA A 73 -8.86 -0.97 9.69
CA ALA A 73 -10.10 -1.36 10.36
C ALA A 73 -10.25 -0.76 11.77
N ALA A 74 -9.15 -0.62 12.53
CA ALA A 74 -9.15 0.01 13.85
C ALA A 74 -9.37 1.53 13.75
N PHE A 75 -8.70 2.23 12.81
CA PHE A 75 -8.92 3.67 12.59
C PHE A 75 -10.37 4.01 12.21
N LEU A 76 -11.00 3.22 11.34
CA LEU A 76 -12.40 3.41 10.96
C LEU A 76 -13.37 3.14 12.13
N LYS A 77 -12.97 2.31 13.09
CA LYS A 77 -13.76 2.00 14.29
C LYS A 77 -13.67 3.08 15.36
N ASP A 78 -12.54 3.77 15.46
CA ASP A 78 -12.32 4.88 16.42
C ASP A 78 -12.79 6.25 15.89
N LEU A 79 -13.13 6.36 14.60
CA LEU A 79 -13.66 7.57 13.97
C LEU A 79 -14.89 8.23 14.65
N PRO A 80 -15.89 7.51 15.20
CA PRO A 80 -17.03 8.15 15.87
C PRO A 80 -16.70 8.76 17.24
N GLY A 81 -15.53 8.48 17.82
CA GLY A 81 -15.08 9.08 19.09
C GLY A 81 -14.29 10.38 18.92
N LEU A 82 -13.79 10.67 17.70
CA LEU A 82 -12.96 11.83 17.39
C LEU A 82 -13.75 13.00 16.78
N ILE A 83 -15.05 12.82 16.51
CA ILE A 83 -15.97 13.84 15.95
C ILE A 83 -16.90 14.35 17.06
N LYS A 84 -16.34 14.83 18.16
CA LYS A 84 -17.12 15.44 19.25
C LYS A 84 -16.49 16.72 19.75
#